data_AF-A0A1I0MMF4-F1
#
_entry.id   AF-A0A1I0MMF4-F1
#
_cell.length_a   1.000
_cell.length_b   1.000
_cell.length_c   1.000
_cell.angle_alpha   90.00
_cell.angle_beta   90.00
_cell.angle_gamma   90.00
#
_symmetry.space_group_name_H-M   'P 1'
#
loop_
_entity.id
_entity.type
_entity.pdbx_description
1 polymer ?
#
loop_
_entity_poly.entity_id
_entity_poly.type
_entity_poly.pdbx_seq_one_letter_code
_entity_poly.pdbx_strand_id
1 'polypeptide(L)'
;MKDIKRTVSTFLCASLLLGLCSCTDKTEETTKERATTTTTTEETTTTTEESTSEETTTAETTTVETTDAQSEPIAEDAAYQEFVDGLAEAIRNEEPYYYGPDHTDDDVGELGIAAYCLSWSDSFYYTLADIDGDGRNELIIGHEDYGQSGDPIIRVDGLVTADEGGRCSVLLISWERSMTEYLGNGYFLSGGSGGATHGVSQIDHFEDGALVTIATLYTEYEETDDGYEMQYTLYLDGIEDDDHMIIGELADSSWNELLDDAESNDNELVGAEWTEVAIGE
;
A
#
# COMPACT_ATOMS: atom_id res chain seq x y z
N MET A 1 34.09 9.32 41.59
CA MET A 1 34.62 8.81 40.31
C MET A 1 33.62 9.29 39.26
N LYS A 2 33.84 10.46 38.66
CA LYS A 2 34.70 10.79 37.51
C LYS A 2 34.08 10.32 36.18
N ASP A 3 33.52 11.31 35.49
CA ASP A 3 32.98 11.38 34.14
C ASP A 3 33.59 10.39 33.13
N ILE A 4 32.74 9.70 32.38
CA ILE A 4 33.10 9.08 31.11
C ILE A 4 32.38 9.86 30.01
N LYS A 5 33.15 10.69 29.32
CA LYS A 5 32.76 11.50 28.17
C LYS A 5 32.47 10.58 26.98
N ARG A 6 31.34 10.85 26.29
CA ARG A 6 31.06 10.37 24.93
C ARG A 6 32.12 10.92 23.97
N THR A 7 32.80 10.02 23.27
CA THR A 7 33.66 10.32 22.12
C THR A 7 33.05 9.58 20.93
N VAL A 8 32.33 10.29 20.07
CA VAL A 8 31.93 9.77 18.75
C VAL A 8 32.92 10.37 17.75
N SER A 9 33.75 9.51 17.16
CA SER A 9 34.72 9.86 16.12
C SER A 9 34.06 9.86 14.75
N THR A 10 34.32 10.95 14.04
CA THR A 10 34.11 11.24 12.62
C THR A 10 34.81 10.22 11.70
N PHE A 11 34.17 9.84 10.59
CA PHE A 11 34.86 9.57 9.30
C PHE A 11 33.86 9.63 8.14
N LEU A 12 33.84 10.76 7.43
CA LEU A 12 33.29 10.88 6.07
C LEU A 12 34.37 11.59 5.22
N CYS A 13 35.09 10.81 4.43
CA CYS A 13 36.03 11.25 3.39
C CYS A 13 35.68 10.40 2.15
N ALA A 14 35.07 10.98 1.11
CA ALA A 14 35.70 11.71 0.02
C ALA A 14 36.13 10.82 -1.17
N SER A 15 35.53 11.15 -2.31
CA SER A 15 36.03 11.07 -3.70
C SER A 15 36.28 9.71 -4.34
N LEU A 16 35.79 9.52 -5.57
CA LEU A 16 36.65 9.50 -6.76
C LEU A 16 35.87 9.66 -8.08
N LEU A 17 36.37 10.60 -8.89
CA LEU A 17 36.06 10.85 -10.30
C LEU A 17 37.09 10.10 -11.18
N LEU A 18 36.67 9.84 -12.44
CA LEU A 18 37.44 9.65 -13.69
C LEU A 18 37.62 8.21 -14.21
N GLY A 19 37.17 8.00 -15.46
CA GLY A 19 37.66 6.95 -16.34
C GLY A 19 37.01 6.96 -17.74
N LEU A 20 37.57 7.74 -18.67
CA LEU A 20 37.23 7.73 -20.11
C LEU A 20 38.01 6.64 -20.86
N CYS A 21 37.41 6.19 -21.98
CA CYS A 21 37.97 5.48 -23.14
C CYS A 21 38.07 3.94 -23.09
N SER A 22 37.29 3.24 -23.93
CA SER A 22 37.86 2.46 -25.05
C SER A 22 36.82 2.09 -26.13
N CYS A 23 37.31 2.05 -27.35
CA CYS A 23 36.64 1.86 -28.63
C CYS A 23 36.45 0.37 -29.03
N THR A 24 35.35 0.12 -29.76
CA THR A 24 35.25 -0.64 -31.04
C THR A 24 35.10 -2.17 -31.05
N ASP A 25 33.96 -2.55 -31.66
CA ASP A 25 33.62 -3.71 -32.50
C ASP A 25 34.01 -5.13 -32.07
N LYS A 26 32.99 -6.00 -31.95
CA LYS A 26 32.64 -6.90 -33.07
C LYS A 26 31.30 -7.61 -32.90
N THR A 27 30.55 -7.57 -33.98
CA THR A 27 29.40 -8.38 -34.41
C THR A 27 29.57 -9.88 -34.14
N GLU A 28 28.52 -10.54 -33.64
CA GLU A 28 28.04 -11.83 -34.18
C GLU A 28 26.51 -11.88 -34.15
N GLU A 29 25.90 -11.94 -35.34
CA GLU A 29 24.53 -12.39 -35.54
C GLU A 29 24.41 -13.86 -35.10
N THR A 30 23.31 -14.22 -34.44
CA THR A 30 22.78 -15.58 -34.57
C THR A 30 21.26 -15.53 -34.65
N THR A 31 20.77 -15.62 -35.88
CA THR A 31 19.38 -15.91 -36.24
C THR A 31 18.94 -17.23 -35.63
N LYS A 32 17.86 -17.23 -34.84
CA LYS A 32 17.04 -18.42 -34.62
C LYS A 32 15.57 -18.09 -34.87
N GLU A 33 15.13 -18.60 -36.01
CA GLU A 33 13.76 -18.78 -36.46
C GLU A 33 12.93 -19.51 -35.38
N ARG A 34 11.89 -18.84 -34.84
CA ARG A 34 10.89 -19.47 -33.99
C ARG A 34 9.58 -19.56 -34.76
N ALA A 35 9.10 -20.79 -34.91
CA ALA A 35 7.87 -21.16 -35.56
C ALA A 35 6.66 -20.55 -34.84
N THR A 36 5.83 -19.83 -35.60
CA THR A 36 4.52 -19.33 -35.21
C THR A 36 3.53 -20.50 -35.16
N THR A 37 2.86 -20.69 -34.02
CA THR A 37 1.66 -21.55 -33.94
C THR A 37 0.49 -20.64 -33.63
N THR A 38 -0.32 -20.37 -34.65
CA THR A 38 -1.58 -19.63 -34.57
C THR A 38 -2.66 -20.58 -34.05
N THR A 39 -3.23 -20.26 -32.90
CA THR A 39 -4.47 -20.89 -32.43
C THR A 39 -5.61 -19.91 -32.67
N THR A 40 -6.48 -20.27 -33.62
CA THR A 40 -7.72 -19.58 -33.95
C THR A 40 -8.81 -20.00 -32.96
N THR A 41 -9.42 -19.05 -32.26
CA THR A 41 -10.64 -19.25 -31.49
C THR A 41 -11.81 -18.66 -32.27
N GLU A 42 -12.82 -19.49 -32.53
CA GLU A 42 -14.09 -19.10 -33.15
C GLU A 42 -14.93 -18.24 -32.18
N GLU A 43 -15.27 -17.02 -32.59
CA GLU A 43 -16.35 -16.25 -32.00
C GLU A 43 -17.70 -16.90 -32.35
N THR A 44 -18.50 -17.24 -31.34
CA THR A 44 -19.93 -17.50 -31.53
C THR A 44 -20.72 -16.30 -31.02
N THR A 45 -21.23 -15.54 -31.98
CA THR A 45 -22.20 -14.46 -31.82
C THR A 45 -23.54 -15.04 -31.37
N THR A 46 -24.14 -14.48 -30.31
CA THR A 46 -25.59 -14.62 -30.10
C THR A 46 -26.20 -13.25 -29.84
N THR A 47 -26.80 -12.70 -30.88
CA THR A 47 -27.73 -11.58 -30.86
C THR A 47 -29.02 -12.00 -30.15
N THR A 48 -29.56 -11.18 -29.26
CA THR A 48 -30.99 -11.21 -28.90
C THR A 48 -31.49 -9.79 -28.70
N GLU A 49 -32.60 -9.51 -29.37
CA GLU A 49 -33.26 -8.21 -29.53
C GLU A 49 -34.03 -7.78 -28.27
N GLU A 50 -33.93 -6.48 -28.02
CA GLU A 50 -34.93 -5.50 -27.58
C GLU A 50 -36.33 -5.99 -27.12
N SER A 51 -36.75 -5.54 -25.94
CA SER A 51 -38.14 -5.14 -25.71
C SER A 51 -38.26 -4.06 -24.63
N THR A 52 -38.62 -2.88 -25.12
CA THR A 52 -39.25 -1.77 -24.40
C THR A 52 -40.48 -2.22 -23.59
N SER A 53 -40.55 -1.79 -22.35
CA SER A 53 -41.82 -1.56 -21.66
C SER A 53 -41.68 -0.33 -20.77
N GLU A 54 -42.34 0.76 -21.17
CA GLU A 54 -42.62 1.91 -20.31
C GLU A 54 -43.59 1.46 -19.21
N GLU A 55 -43.21 1.64 -17.94
CA GLU A 55 -44.17 1.65 -16.85
C GLU A 55 -43.97 2.90 -16.00
N THR A 56 -44.94 3.81 -16.14
CA THR A 56 -45.07 5.03 -15.38
C THR A 56 -45.59 4.69 -13.99
N THR A 57 -44.81 4.93 -12.93
CA THR A 57 -45.33 4.91 -11.56
C THR A 57 -44.91 6.17 -10.81
N THR A 58 -45.92 6.95 -10.45
CA THR A 58 -45.85 8.09 -9.53
C THR A 58 -45.78 7.56 -8.10
N ALA A 59 -44.76 7.94 -7.33
CA ALA A 59 -44.70 7.78 -5.87
C ALA A 59 -44.09 9.08 -5.30
N GLU A 60 -44.95 10.00 -4.87
CA GLU A 60 -45.24 10.30 -3.45
C GLU A 60 -44.02 10.77 -2.65
N THR A 61 -43.93 12.10 -2.55
CA THR A 61 -43.00 12.84 -1.70
C THR A 61 -43.22 12.47 -0.24
N THR A 62 -42.34 11.63 0.30
CA THR A 62 -42.20 11.44 1.74
C THR A 62 -41.07 12.33 2.23
N THR A 63 -41.43 13.44 2.86
CA THR A 63 -40.53 14.23 3.71
C THR A 63 -40.06 13.37 4.87
N VAL A 64 -38.80 12.95 4.84
CA VAL A 64 -38.11 12.39 6.01
C VAL A 64 -37.70 13.57 6.88
N GLU A 65 -38.34 13.72 8.03
CA GLU A 65 -37.82 14.54 9.13
C GLU A 65 -36.52 13.90 9.61
N THR A 66 -35.38 14.52 9.30
CA THR A 66 -34.09 14.20 9.89
C THR A 66 -34.15 14.54 11.37
N THR A 67 -34.46 13.54 12.20
CA THR A 67 -34.23 13.61 13.64
C THR A 67 -32.81 13.10 13.86
N ASP A 68 -31.92 13.97 14.33
CA ASP A 68 -30.61 13.61 14.88
C ASP A 68 -30.81 12.60 16.01
N ALA A 69 -30.75 11.31 15.66
CA ALA A 69 -30.55 10.25 16.62
C ALA A 69 -29.05 10.15 16.81
N GLN A 70 -28.56 10.63 17.94
CA GLN A 70 -27.23 10.30 18.44
C GLN A 70 -27.22 8.79 18.70
N SER A 71 -26.77 8.03 17.70
CA SER A 71 -26.57 6.58 17.75
C SER A 71 -25.63 6.25 18.90
N GLU A 72 -25.92 5.19 19.67
CA GLU A 72 -24.87 4.58 20.49
C GLU A 72 -23.74 4.10 19.56
N PRO A 73 -22.46 4.27 19.95
CA PRO A 73 -21.34 3.86 19.10
C PRO A 73 -21.45 2.35 18.82
N ILE A 74 -21.17 1.97 17.58
CA ILE A 74 -21.04 0.56 17.21
C ILE A 74 -19.83 0.01 17.98
N ALA A 75 -19.84 -1.27 18.37
CA ALA A 75 -18.78 -1.85 19.20
C ALA A 75 -17.38 -1.70 18.54
N GLU A 76 -17.34 -1.75 17.21
CA GLU A 76 -16.17 -1.51 16.36
C GLU A 76 -15.64 -0.07 16.49
N ASP A 77 -16.49 0.96 16.40
CA ASP A 77 -16.09 2.36 16.60
C ASP A 77 -15.42 2.57 17.98
N ALA A 78 -15.93 1.89 19.02
CA ALA A 78 -15.35 1.96 20.35
C ALA A 78 -13.97 1.28 20.43
N ALA A 79 -13.79 0.14 19.74
CA ALA A 79 -12.51 -0.56 19.66
C ALA A 79 -11.46 0.28 18.91
N TYR A 80 -11.85 0.92 17.81
CA TYR A 80 -10.96 1.83 17.08
C TYR A 80 -10.62 3.07 17.89
N GLN A 81 -11.56 3.62 18.66
CA GLN A 81 -11.24 4.74 19.54
C GLN A 81 -10.20 4.33 20.61
N GLU A 82 -10.33 3.15 21.21
CA GLU A 82 -9.33 2.63 22.16
C GLU A 82 -7.95 2.43 21.50
N PHE A 83 -7.93 1.92 20.27
CA PHE A 83 -6.70 1.80 19.47
C PHE A 83 -6.07 3.18 19.20
N VAL A 84 -6.85 4.15 18.75
CA VAL A 84 -6.39 5.52 18.46
C VAL A 84 -5.85 6.20 19.71
N ASP A 85 -6.55 6.08 20.84
CA ASP A 85 -6.12 6.64 22.12
C ASP A 85 -4.79 6.01 22.59
N GLY A 86 -4.67 4.68 22.45
CA GLY A 86 -3.46 3.94 22.79
C GLY A 86 -2.27 4.28 21.88
N LEU A 87 -2.49 4.43 20.57
CA LEU A 87 -1.46 4.89 19.64
C LEU A 87 -0.99 6.29 20.00
N ALA A 88 -1.92 7.21 20.32
CA ALA A 88 -1.57 8.56 20.74
C ALA A 88 -0.75 8.56 22.03
N GLU A 89 -1.07 7.70 23.01
CA GLU A 89 -0.26 7.53 24.23
C GLU A 89 1.12 6.95 23.93
N ALA A 90 1.22 5.95 23.04
CA ALA A 90 2.50 5.36 22.64
C ALA A 90 3.42 6.40 21.96
N ILE A 91 2.88 7.24 21.07
CA ILE A 91 3.63 8.32 20.43
C ILE A 91 4.09 9.36 21.47
N ARG A 92 3.22 9.78 22.41
CA ARG A 92 3.60 10.72 23.49
C ARG A 92 4.71 10.18 24.38
N ASN A 93 4.74 8.87 24.59
CA ASN A 93 5.76 8.21 25.39
C ASN A 93 7.05 7.88 24.61
N GLU A 94 7.14 8.28 23.34
CA GLU A 94 8.26 7.98 22.44
C GLU A 94 8.52 6.46 22.29
N GLU A 95 7.48 5.64 22.41
CA GLU A 95 7.59 4.20 22.16
C GLU A 95 7.89 3.97 20.67
N PRO A 96 8.71 2.97 20.31
CA PRO A 96 9.04 2.71 18.91
C PRO A 96 7.90 2.02 18.14
N TYR A 97 7.04 1.28 18.84
CA TYR A 97 5.98 0.45 18.25
C TYR A 97 4.73 0.46 19.12
N TYR A 98 3.57 0.34 18.49
CA TYR A 98 2.29 0.10 19.14
C TYR A 98 1.56 -1.05 18.44
N TYR A 99 1.16 -2.06 19.21
CA TYR A 99 0.58 -3.29 18.67
C TYR A 99 -0.96 -3.31 18.73
N GLY A 100 -1.58 -2.29 19.32
CA GLY A 100 -2.99 -2.30 19.71
C GLY A 100 -3.19 -2.60 21.21
N PRO A 101 -4.41 -2.42 21.74
CA PRO A 101 -4.69 -2.56 23.16
C PRO A 101 -4.57 -4.00 23.68
N ASP A 102 -4.80 -4.98 22.81
CA ASP A 102 -4.81 -6.42 23.14
C ASP A 102 -3.49 -7.15 22.84
N HIS A 103 -2.46 -6.42 22.41
CA HIS A 103 -1.23 -6.99 21.90
C HIS A 103 0.02 -6.40 22.56
N THR A 104 1.07 -7.18 22.58
CA THR A 104 2.37 -6.89 23.18
C THR A 104 3.51 -7.31 22.25
N ASP A 105 4.75 -6.95 22.59
CA ASP A 105 5.95 -7.32 21.81
C ASP A 105 6.14 -8.85 21.67
N ASP A 106 5.55 -9.64 22.58
CA ASP A 106 5.58 -11.11 22.49
C ASP A 106 4.68 -11.65 21.35
N ASP A 107 3.72 -10.85 20.86
CA ASP A 107 2.79 -11.22 19.78
C ASP A 107 3.40 -11.02 18.37
N VAL A 108 4.58 -10.38 18.28
CA VAL A 108 5.32 -10.10 17.03
C VAL A 108 5.66 -11.38 16.24
N GLY A 109 5.79 -12.52 16.92
CA GLY A 109 6.09 -13.80 16.29
C GLY A 109 4.89 -14.53 15.66
N GLU A 110 3.66 -14.17 16.02
CA GLU A 110 2.43 -14.83 15.54
C GLU A 110 1.59 -13.93 14.61
N LEU A 111 1.67 -12.60 14.76
CA LEU A 111 0.83 -11.63 14.04
C LEU A 111 1.62 -10.43 13.48
N GLY A 112 2.95 -10.57 13.37
CA GLY A 112 4.02 -9.55 13.35
C GLY A 112 3.88 -8.28 12.51
N ILE A 113 2.88 -7.45 12.79
CA ILE A 113 2.79 -6.08 12.30
C ILE A 113 2.41 -5.18 13.49
N ALA A 114 3.19 -4.12 13.69
CA ALA A 114 3.00 -3.13 14.75
C ALA A 114 2.91 -1.76 14.10
N ALA A 115 1.96 -0.92 14.51
CA ALA A 115 1.98 0.48 14.10
C ALA A 115 3.33 1.09 14.48
N TYR A 116 4.07 1.58 13.47
CA TYR A 116 5.30 2.29 13.73
C TYR A 116 4.97 3.64 14.31
N CYS A 117 5.38 3.86 15.56
CA CYS A 117 5.16 5.13 16.21
C CYS A 117 6.05 6.17 15.53
N LEU A 118 5.42 7.10 14.81
CA LEU A 118 6.07 8.29 14.28
C LEU A 118 6.42 9.22 15.45
N SER A 119 7.45 8.86 16.24
CA SER A 119 7.88 9.55 17.46
C SER A 119 8.33 11.00 17.23
N TRP A 120 8.28 11.45 15.97
CA TRP A 120 8.64 12.77 15.47
C TRP A 120 7.42 13.57 14.96
N SER A 121 6.21 13.02 15.05
CA SER A 121 4.99 13.68 14.61
C SER A 121 4.23 14.36 15.75
N ASP A 122 3.85 15.61 15.55
CA ASP A 122 3.03 16.39 16.49
C ASP A 122 1.53 16.04 16.40
N SER A 123 1.12 15.34 15.34
CA SER A 123 -0.23 14.80 15.14
C SER A 123 -0.22 13.61 14.18
N PHE A 124 -1.32 12.85 14.15
CA PHE A 124 -1.63 11.92 13.06
C PHE A 124 -3.10 12.07 12.68
N TYR A 125 -3.48 11.51 11.53
CA TYR A 125 -4.84 11.60 10.99
C TYR A 125 -5.38 10.19 10.78
N TYR A 126 -6.69 10.04 10.91
CA TYR A 126 -7.36 8.79 10.60
C TYR A 126 -8.76 9.00 10.01
N THR A 127 -9.27 7.99 9.34
CA THR A 127 -10.68 7.92 8.92
C THR A 127 -11.22 6.50 9.14
N LEU A 128 -12.54 6.36 9.17
CA LEU A 128 -13.23 5.08 9.24
C LEU A 128 -14.01 4.87 7.95
N ALA A 129 -13.75 3.77 7.25
CA ALA A 129 -14.39 3.47 5.98
C ALA A 129 -14.47 1.97 5.73
N ASP A 130 -15.58 1.52 5.19
CA ASP A 130 -15.80 0.18 4.65
C ASP A 130 -15.14 0.07 3.28
N ILE A 131 -13.90 -0.44 3.24
CA ILE A 131 -13.06 -0.46 2.03
C ILE A 131 -13.13 -1.78 1.26
N ASP A 132 -13.67 -2.85 1.85
CA ASP A 132 -13.93 -4.13 1.17
C ASP A 132 -15.42 -4.39 0.88
N GLY A 133 -16.31 -3.53 1.36
CA GLY A 133 -17.75 -3.59 1.10
C GLY A 133 -18.50 -4.63 1.94
N ASP A 134 -17.91 -5.11 3.05
CA ASP A 134 -18.53 -6.09 3.94
C ASP A 134 -19.62 -5.48 4.87
N GLY A 135 -19.73 -4.15 4.89
CA GLY A 135 -20.68 -3.39 5.71
C GLY A 135 -20.14 -3.01 7.09
N ARG A 136 -18.86 -3.24 7.37
CA ARG A 136 -18.13 -2.80 8.56
C ARG A 136 -17.03 -1.84 8.14
N ASN A 137 -16.65 -0.95 9.05
CA ASN A 137 -15.60 0.01 8.74
C ASN A 137 -14.25 -0.56 9.13
N GLU A 138 -13.22 -0.25 8.36
CA GLU A 138 -11.83 -0.35 8.76
C GLU A 138 -11.37 0.98 9.38
N LEU A 139 -10.31 0.92 10.20
CA LEU A 139 -9.57 2.10 10.63
C LEU A 139 -8.36 2.30 9.72
N ILE A 140 -8.34 3.43 9.01
CA ILE A 140 -7.25 3.87 8.16
C ILE A 140 -6.54 5.02 8.85
N ILE A 141 -5.27 4.84 9.20
CA ILE A 141 -4.39 5.89 9.69
C ILE A 141 -3.61 6.40 8.48
N GLY A 142 -3.67 7.70 8.22
CA GLY A 142 -3.18 8.27 6.97
C GLY A 142 -3.78 9.63 6.69
N HIS A 143 -3.62 10.13 5.47
CA HIS A 143 -4.15 11.43 5.06
C HIS A 143 -4.26 11.54 3.53
N GLU A 144 -5.13 12.45 3.07
CA GLU A 144 -5.10 12.92 1.68
C GLU A 144 -3.96 13.93 1.49
N ASP A 145 -3.12 13.68 0.49
CA ASP A 145 -2.08 14.56 -0.04
C ASP A 145 -2.34 14.83 -1.53
N TYR A 146 -1.49 15.62 -2.18
CA TYR A 146 -1.62 15.96 -3.59
C TYR A 146 -0.32 15.75 -4.34
N GLY A 147 -0.41 15.00 -5.45
CA GLY A 147 0.69 14.83 -6.38
C GLY A 147 1.08 16.14 -7.08
N GLN A 148 2.20 16.13 -7.80
CA GLN A 148 2.67 17.33 -8.53
C GLN A 148 1.70 17.80 -9.62
N SER A 149 0.88 16.90 -10.15
CA SER A 149 -0.20 17.20 -11.10
C SER A 149 -1.42 17.85 -10.45
N GLY A 150 -1.51 17.81 -9.11
CA GLY A 150 -2.69 18.23 -8.34
C GLY A 150 -3.73 17.13 -8.14
N ASP A 151 -3.44 15.90 -8.58
CA ASP A 151 -4.30 14.75 -8.33
C ASP A 151 -4.19 14.31 -6.86
N PRO A 152 -5.31 13.93 -6.22
CA PRO A 152 -5.29 13.49 -4.83
C PRO A 152 -4.54 12.16 -4.70
N ILE A 153 -3.79 12.01 -3.62
CA ILE A 153 -3.07 10.78 -3.25
C ILE A 153 -3.46 10.46 -1.81
N ILE A 154 -3.92 9.24 -1.55
CA ILE A 154 -4.26 8.81 -0.19
C ILE A 154 -3.04 8.10 0.40
N ARG A 155 -2.33 8.79 1.30
CA ARG A 155 -1.20 8.23 2.05
C ARG A 155 -1.73 7.40 3.21
N VAL A 156 -1.28 6.15 3.32
CA VAL A 156 -1.67 5.25 4.40
C VAL A 156 -0.46 4.96 5.26
N ASP A 157 -0.57 5.28 6.54
CA ASP A 157 0.42 4.98 7.57
C ASP A 157 0.11 3.66 8.30
N GLY A 158 -1.17 3.27 8.36
CA GLY A 158 -1.58 1.94 8.80
C GLY A 158 -3.04 1.59 8.49
N LEU A 159 -3.30 0.28 8.40
CA LEU A 159 -4.63 -0.31 8.27
C LEU A 159 -4.92 -1.21 9.47
N VAL A 160 -6.08 -1.02 10.09
CA VAL A 160 -6.49 -1.76 11.30
C VAL A 160 -7.91 -2.29 11.17
N THR A 161 -8.09 -3.58 11.44
CA THR A 161 -9.39 -4.26 11.51
C THR A 161 -9.75 -4.55 12.96
N ALA A 162 -11.04 -4.65 13.28
CA ALA A 162 -11.53 -5.15 14.56
C ALA A 162 -12.37 -6.42 14.35
N ASP A 163 -12.25 -7.42 15.22
CA ASP A 163 -13.17 -8.58 15.17
C ASP A 163 -14.52 -8.28 15.85
N GLU A 164 -15.49 -9.21 15.78
CA GLU A 164 -16.79 -9.08 16.46
C GLU A 164 -16.68 -8.85 17.98
N GLY A 165 -15.56 -9.25 18.59
CA GLY A 165 -15.24 -9.06 19.99
C GLY A 165 -14.61 -7.70 20.32
N GLY A 166 -14.33 -6.87 19.30
CA GLY A 166 -13.62 -5.60 19.41
C GLY A 166 -12.10 -5.73 19.47
N ARG A 167 -11.53 -6.90 19.15
CA ARG A 167 -10.08 -7.07 19.15
C ARG A 167 -9.49 -6.50 17.87
N CYS A 168 -8.62 -5.50 17.99
CA CYS A 168 -7.98 -4.86 16.86
C CYS A 168 -6.75 -5.63 16.35
N SER A 169 -6.57 -5.71 15.04
CA SER A 169 -5.38 -6.26 14.36
C SER A 169 -4.83 -5.24 13.36
N VAL A 170 -3.52 -5.00 13.40
CA VAL A 170 -2.84 -4.17 12.40
C VAL A 170 -2.47 -5.04 11.21
N LEU A 171 -2.93 -4.67 10.01
CA LEU A 171 -2.72 -5.45 8.78
C LEU A 171 -1.67 -4.84 7.85
N LEU A 172 -1.48 -3.53 7.92
CA LEU A 172 -0.51 -2.81 7.09
C LEU A 172 0.09 -1.67 7.90
N ILE A 173 1.37 -1.38 7.66
CA ILE A 173 2.06 -0.18 8.15
C ILE A 173 2.96 0.42 7.07
N SER A 174 3.05 1.73 7.08
CA SER A 174 4.08 2.48 6.35
C SER A 174 5.31 2.71 7.24
N TRP A 175 6.49 2.91 6.64
CA TRP A 175 7.75 3.03 7.38
C TRP A 175 8.64 4.13 6.78
N GLU A 176 9.66 4.60 7.51
CA GLU A 176 10.51 5.73 7.04
C GLU A 176 11.19 5.51 5.68
N ARG A 177 11.25 4.26 5.19
CA ARG A 177 11.86 3.89 3.90
C ARG A 177 10.87 3.26 2.91
N SER A 178 9.59 3.22 3.25
CA SER A 178 8.52 2.67 2.42
C SER A 178 7.25 3.49 2.61
N MET A 179 6.66 3.96 1.52
CA MET A 179 5.37 4.65 1.56
C MET A 179 4.29 3.71 1.06
N THR A 180 3.11 3.78 1.66
CA THR A 180 1.91 3.11 1.16
C THR A 180 0.89 4.13 0.69
N GLU A 181 0.31 3.86 -0.47
CA GLU A 181 -0.82 4.60 -1.05
C GLU A 181 -2.05 3.68 -1.12
N TYR A 182 -3.22 4.22 -0.81
CA TYR A 182 -4.48 3.56 -1.11
C TYR A 182 -4.92 3.92 -2.53
N LEU A 183 -5.17 2.91 -3.36
CA LEU A 183 -5.52 3.07 -4.77
C LEU A 183 -7.04 3.07 -5.00
N GLY A 184 -7.84 2.67 -4.02
CA GLY A 184 -9.29 2.47 -4.14
C GLY A 184 -9.67 0.99 -4.18
N ASN A 185 -10.90 0.68 -3.80
CA ASN A 185 -11.47 -0.67 -3.84
C ASN A 185 -10.53 -1.73 -3.23
N GLY A 186 -10.11 -1.53 -1.98
CA GLY A 186 -9.26 -2.44 -1.24
C GLY A 186 -7.79 -2.50 -1.69
N TYR A 187 -7.38 -1.84 -2.78
CA TYR A 187 -6.00 -1.92 -3.28
C TYR A 187 -5.05 -0.95 -2.57
N PHE A 188 -3.85 -1.46 -2.26
CA PHE A 188 -2.75 -0.71 -1.68
C PHE A 188 -1.49 -0.86 -2.54
N LEU A 189 -0.77 0.23 -2.73
CA LEU A 189 0.56 0.24 -3.33
C LEU A 189 1.59 0.63 -2.28
N SER A 190 2.45 -0.32 -1.93
CA SER A 190 3.61 -0.06 -1.08
C SER A 190 4.87 0.03 -1.91
N GLY A 191 5.69 1.05 -1.69
CA GLY A 191 6.95 1.25 -2.42
C GLY A 191 8.05 1.74 -1.51
N GLY A 192 9.23 1.13 -1.58
CA GLY A 192 10.34 1.47 -0.70
C GLY A 192 11.72 1.06 -1.19
N SER A 193 12.73 1.53 -0.47
CA SER A 193 14.12 1.19 -0.75
C SER A 193 14.55 -0.04 0.06
N GLY A 194 14.83 -1.15 -0.61
CA GLY A 194 15.45 -2.32 0.01
C GLY A 194 16.98 -2.24 0.15
N GLY A 195 17.60 -1.14 -0.32
CA GLY A 195 19.04 -0.92 -0.24
C GLY A 195 19.52 0.20 -1.16
N ALA A 196 20.83 0.44 -1.20
CA ALA A 196 21.41 1.51 -2.04
C ALA A 196 21.21 1.29 -3.54
N THR A 197 21.01 0.04 -3.96
CA THR A 197 20.88 -0.40 -5.36
C THR A 197 19.67 -1.32 -5.54
N HIS A 198 18.65 -1.18 -4.69
CA HIS A 198 17.51 -2.08 -4.68
C HIS A 198 16.23 -1.37 -4.22
N GLY A 199 15.18 -1.48 -5.03
CA GLY A 199 13.81 -1.03 -4.73
C GLY A 199 12.87 -2.21 -4.65
N VAL A 200 11.84 -2.09 -3.80
CA VAL A 200 10.77 -3.06 -3.66
C VAL A 200 9.45 -2.31 -3.78
N SER A 201 8.58 -2.80 -4.66
CA SER A 201 7.20 -2.34 -4.78
C SER A 201 6.26 -3.52 -4.62
N GLN A 202 5.12 -3.32 -3.99
CA GLN A 202 4.14 -4.36 -3.70
C GLN A 202 2.74 -3.82 -3.92
N ILE A 203 1.88 -4.63 -4.56
CA ILE A 203 0.44 -4.41 -4.65
C ILE A 203 -0.22 -5.41 -3.73
N ASP A 204 -1.02 -4.90 -2.80
CA ASP A 204 -1.87 -5.68 -1.91
C ASP A 204 -3.34 -5.38 -2.18
N HIS A 205 -4.21 -6.32 -1.89
CA HIS A 205 -5.67 -6.17 -1.92
C HIS A 205 -6.26 -6.62 -0.59
N PHE A 206 -7.09 -5.78 0.01
CA PHE A 206 -7.83 -6.08 1.22
C PHE A 206 -9.23 -6.57 0.85
N GLU A 207 -9.55 -7.79 1.25
CA GLU A 207 -10.85 -8.43 1.02
C GLU A 207 -11.15 -9.44 2.13
N ASP A 208 -12.41 -9.53 2.55
CA ASP A 208 -12.88 -10.46 3.57
C ASP A 208 -12.09 -10.35 4.88
N GLY A 209 -11.74 -9.12 5.28
CA GLY A 209 -10.98 -8.85 6.51
C GLY A 209 -9.51 -9.26 6.46
N ALA A 210 -8.95 -9.60 5.30
CA ALA A 210 -7.57 -10.02 5.13
C ALA A 210 -6.86 -9.23 4.03
N LEU A 211 -5.57 -8.96 4.23
CA LEU A 211 -4.70 -8.38 3.22
C LEU A 211 -3.99 -9.49 2.45
N VAL A 212 -4.10 -9.47 1.13
CA VAL A 212 -3.49 -10.45 0.22
C VAL A 212 -2.53 -9.74 -0.73
N THR A 213 -1.28 -10.22 -0.79
CA THR A 213 -0.31 -9.71 -1.76
C THR A 213 -0.60 -10.25 -3.16
N ILE A 214 -0.85 -9.33 -4.08
CA ILE A 214 -1.10 -9.62 -5.49
C ILE A 214 0.22 -9.79 -6.23
N ALA A 215 1.16 -8.88 -6.00
CA ALA A 215 2.46 -8.93 -6.64
C ALA A 215 3.53 -8.14 -5.89
N THR A 216 4.77 -8.60 -5.99
CA THR A 216 5.95 -7.91 -5.48
C THR A 216 6.97 -7.75 -6.61
N LEU A 217 7.30 -6.51 -6.95
CA LEU A 217 8.35 -6.15 -7.89
C LEU A 217 9.64 -5.76 -7.16
N TYR A 218 10.70 -6.47 -7.48
CA TYR A 218 12.07 -6.12 -7.14
C TYR A 218 12.74 -5.42 -8.31
N THR A 219 13.31 -4.25 -8.03
CA THR A 219 14.11 -3.47 -8.98
C THR A 219 15.54 -3.37 -8.48
N GLU A 220 16.46 -4.03 -9.17
CA GLU A 220 17.90 -3.97 -8.90
C GLU A 220 18.59 -3.00 -9.86
N TYR A 221 19.50 -2.19 -9.34
CA TYR A 221 20.27 -1.24 -10.13
C TYR A 221 21.71 -1.75 -10.29
N GLU A 222 22.04 -2.30 -11.45
CA GLU A 222 23.38 -2.80 -11.76
C GLU A 222 24.23 -1.69 -12.39
N GLU A 223 25.43 -1.45 -11.85
CA GLU A 223 26.38 -0.50 -12.42
C GLU A 223 27.02 -1.08 -13.69
N THR A 224 26.94 -0.32 -14.78
CA THR A 224 27.52 -0.64 -16.08
C THR A 224 28.48 0.47 -16.51
N ASP A 225 29.28 0.23 -17.57
CA ASP A 225 30.18 1.24 -18.12
C ASP A 225 29.45 2.54 -18.57
N ASP A 226 28.15 2.44 -18.86
CA ASP A 226 27.30 3.53 -19.37
C ASP A 226 26.35 4.12 -18.30
N GLY A 227 26.40 3.64 -17.05
CA GLY A 227 25.55 4.14 -15.95
C GLY A 227 24.96 3.02 -15.11
N TYR A 228 23.65 3.08 -14.85
CA TYR A 228 22.92 2.00 -14.15
C TYR A 228 21.92 1.37 -15.11
N GLU A 229 21.87 0.04 -15.11
CA GLU A 229 20.83 -0.75 -15.77
C GLU A 229 19.88 -1.31 -14.72
N MET A 230 18.57 -1.30 -15.02
CA MET A 230 17.55 -1.81 -14.11
C MET A 230 17.23 -3.27 -14.44
N GLN A 231 17.27 -4.13 -13.44
CA GLN A 231 16.82 -5.51 -13.53
C GLN A 231 15.56 -5.70 -12.70
N TYR A 232 14.56 -6.30 -13.30
CA TYR A 232 13.24 -6.49 -12.71
C TYR A 232 13.01 -7.97 -12.42
N THR A 233 12.56 -8.25 -11.21
CA THR A 233 12.05 -9.57 -10.81
C THR A 233 10.69 -9.36 -10.17
N LEU A 234 9.65 -9.93 -10.77
CA LEU A 234 8.27 -9.85 -10.30
C LEU A 234 7.84 -11.22 -9.78
N TYR A 235 7.31 -11.26 -8.56
CA TYR A 235 6.63 -12.41 -8.01
C TYR A 235 5.13 -12.15 -7.92
N LEU A 236 4.33 -13.16 -8.24
CA LEU A 236 2.87 -13.11 -8.22
C LEU A 236 2.32 -13.84 -6.98
N ASP A 237 1.12 -13.45 -6.57
CA ASP A 237 0.33 -14.08 -5.50
C ASP A 237 1.02 -14.08 -4.12
N GLY A 238 2.01 -13.20 -3.93
CA GLY A 238 2.84 -13.17 -2.72
C GLY A 238 3.74 -14.40 -2.54
N ILE A 239 3.99 -15.16 -3.61
CA ILE A 239 4.77 -16.41 -3.57
C ILE A 239 6.14 -16.19 -4.22
N GLU A 240 7.19 -16.21 -3.41
CA GLU A 240 8.58 -16.11 -3.87
C GLU A 240 9.16 -17.47 -4.29
N ASP A 241 8.74 -17.98 -5.45
CA ASP A 241 9.33 -19.18 -6.06
C ASP A 241 9.50 -19.07 -7.58
N ASP A 242 10.21 -20.02 -8.17
CA ASP A 242 10.52 -20.04 -9.61
C ASP A 242 9.27 -20.18 -10.50
N ASP A 243 8.17 -20.73 -9.99
CA ASP A 243 6.94 -20.95 -10.75
C ASP A 243 6.07 -19.68 -10.83
N HIS A 244 6.23 -18.76 -9.87
CA HIS A 244 5.53 -17.47 -9.80
C HIS A 244 6.41 -16.28 -10.21
N MET A 245 7.64 -16.54 -10.64
CA MET A 245 8.63 -15.53 -10.99
C MET A 245 8.58 -15.13 -12.48
N ILE A 246 8.57 -13.82 -12.73
CA ILE A 246 8.76 -13.19 -14.03
C ILE A 246 10.01 -12.30 -13.95
N ILE A 247 10.84 -12.26 -15.00
CA ILE A 247 12.10 -11.50 -15.00
C ILE A 247 12.24 -10.57 -16.22
N GLY A 248 13.03 -9.52 -16.05
CA GLY A 248 13.43 -8.59 -17.11
C GLY A 248 12.28 -7.69 -17.60
N GLU A 249 12.28 -7.31 -18.88
CA GLU A 249 11.26 -6.43 -19.47
C GLU A 249 9.83 -6.99 -19.34
N LEU A 250 9.68 -8.32 -19.28
CA LEU A 250 8.37 -8.93 -19.07
C LEU A 250 7.86 -8.68 -17.64
N ALA A 251 8.74 -8.63 -16.64
CA ALA A 251 8.38 -8.30 -15.27
C ALA A 251 7.90 -6.86 -15.16
N ASP A 252 8.63 -5.92 -15.76
CA ASP A 252 8.25 -4.50 -15.80
C ASP A 252 6.90 -4.28 -16.50
N SER A 253 6.71 -4.85 -17.70
CA SER A 253 5.44 -4.73 -18.41
C SER A 253 4.26 -5.38 -17.67
N SER A 254 4.46 -6.56 -17.06
CA SER A 254 3.41 -7.23 -16.28
C SER A 254 3.08 -6.46 -15.00
N TRP A 255 4.08 -5.88 -14.34
CA TRP A 255 3.87 -5.01 -13.19
C TRP A 255 3.02 -3.79 -13.54
N ASN A 256 3.35 -3.09 -14.64
CA ASN A 256 2.58 -1.92 -15.05
C ASN A 256 1.14 -2.28 -15.43
N GLU A 257 0.89 -3.45 -16.01
CA GLU A 257 -0.49 -3.92 -16.26
C GLU A 257 -1.28 -4.17 -14.96
N LEU A 258 -0.64 -4.78 -13.95
CA LEU A 258 -1.25 -5.00 -12.64
C LEU A 258 -1.50 -3.68 -11.89
N LEU A 259 -0.55 -2.74 -11.98
CA LEU A 259 -0.69 -1.43 -11.38
C LEU A 259 -1.81 -0.61 -12.04
N ASP A 260 -1.85 -0.59 -13.37
CA ASP A 260 -2.91 0.08 -14.13
C ASP A 260 -4.30 -0.49 -13.77
N ASP A 261 -4.41 -1.81 -13.56
CA ASP A 261 -5.65 -2.46 -13.13
C ASP A 261 -6.05 -2.04 -11.70
N ALA A 262 -5.11 -2.05 -10.76
CA ALA A 262 -5.34 -1.61 -9.37
C ALA A 262 -5.74 -0.13 -9.29
N GLU A 263 -5.08 0.74 -10.06
CA GLU A 263 -5.36 2.18 -10.14
C GLU A 263 -6.63 2.52 -10.94
N SER A 264 -7.23 1.56 -11.65
CA SER A 264 -8.42 1.81 -12.48
C SER A 264 -9.71 2.01 -11.68
N ASN A 265 -9.67 1.72 -10.37
CA ASN A 265 -10.81 1.79 -9.47
C ASN A 265 -11.07 3.24 -9.02
N ASP A 266 -12.34 3.55 -8.72
CA ASP A 266 -12.66 4.78 -8.03
C ASP A 266 -12.11 4.71 -6.61
N ASN A 267 -11.42 5.75 -6.16
CA ASN A 267 -10.87 5.83 -4.81
C ASN A 267 -11.88 6.53 -3.88
N GLU A 268 -12.59 5.74 -3.09
CA GLU A 268 -13.64 6.15 -2.17
C GLU A 268 -13.14 6.99 -0.98
N LEU A 269 -11.83 7.00 -0.72
CA LEU A 269 -11.23 7.84 0.33
C LEU A 269 -10.89 9.25 -0.16
N VAL A 270 -10.98 9.53 -1.46
CA VAL A 270 -10.81 10.88 -2.00
C VAL A 270 -11.93 11.79 -1.51
N GLY A 271 -11.54 12.84 -0.78
CA GLY A 271 -12.46 13.77 -0.14
C GLY A 271 -13.08 13.25 1.15
N ALA A 272 -12.59 12.14 1.72
CA ALA A 272 -13.02 11.63 3.01
C ALA A 272 -12.76 12.64 4.14
N GLU A 273 -13.56 12.57 5.21
CA GLU A 273 -13.29 13.33 6.42
C GLU A 273 -12.19 12.65 7.23
N TRP A 274 -11.06 13.34 7.39
CA TRP A 274 -9.92 12.89 8.20
C TRP A 274 -9.95 13.56 9.57
N THR A 275 -9.91 12.76 10.62
CA THR A 275 -9.86 13.24 12.01
C THR A 275 -8.42 13.40 12.45
N GLU A 276 -8.03 14.62 12.82
CA GLU A 276 -6.72 14.90 13.41
C GLU A 276 -6.68 14.50 14.88
N VAL A 277 -5.63 13.78 15.27
CA VAL A 277 -5.27 13.48 16.65
C VAL A 277 -3.99 14.22 17.00
N ALA A 278 -4.13 15.31 17.77
CA ALA A 278 -3.00 16.06 18.26
C ALA A 278 -2.27 15.31 19.39
N ILE A 279 -0.95 15.17 19.27
CA ILE A 279 -0.10 14.51 20.27
C ILE A 279 0.22 15.49 21.40
N GLY A 280 0.65 16.72 21.07
CA GLY A 280 0.77 17.89 21.96
C GLY A 280 1.78 17.77 23.12
N GLU A 281 2.56 18.85 23.33
CA GLU A 281 3.66 19.03 24.31
C GLU A 281 3.43 18.52 25.75
#